data_AF-A0AAW1L528-F1
#
_entry.id   AF-A0AAW1L528-F1
#
_cell.length_a   1.000
_cell.length_b   1.000
_cell.length_c   1.000
_cell.angle_alpha   90.00
_cell.angle_beta   90.00
_cell.angle_gamma   90.00
#
_symmetry.space_group_name_H-M   'P 1'
#
loop_
_entity.id
_entity.type
_entity.pdbx_description
1 polymer ?
#
loop_
_entity_poly.entity_id
_entity_poly.type
_entity_poly.pdbx_seq_one_letter_code
_entity_poly.pdbx_strand_id
1 'polypeptide(L)'
;MDISELEACCNDLHLSLTDEGDSDINGIDLLEELVDLRSFITIKKTPLEILEYLEEFDLIRLYPNTIVALRILLTLPVTVASGERSFSKLKLISQSKVSNLAILSIESELADKLDYSALIDEFAKLKVRRVQL
;
A
#
# COMPACT_ATOMS: atom_id res chain seq x y z
N MET A 1 -22.75 16.76 4.69
CA MET A 1 -23.13 15.35 4.55
C MET A 1 -24.38 15.16 5.37
N ASP A 2 -25.47 14.80 4.71
CA ASP A 2 -26.71 14.40 5.37
C ASP A 2 -26.55 12.98 5.96
N ILE A 3 -27.39 12.60 6.93
CA ILE A 3 -27.34 11.27 7.55
C ILE A 3 -27.61 10.18 6.50
N SER A 4 -28.53 10.44 5.57
CA SER A 4 -28.87 9.53 4.48
C SER A 4 -27.68 9.23 3.55
N GLU A 5 -26.86 10.26 3.28
CA GLU A 5 -25.63 10.11 2.48
C GLU A 5 -24.57 9.32 3.25
N LEU A 6 -24.45 9.57 4.55
CA LEU A 6 -23.50 8.88 5.42
C LEU A 6 -23.85 7.38 5.56
N GLU A 7 -25.14 7.07 5.70
CA GLU A 7 -25.64 5.69 5.73
C GLU A 7 -25.29 4.94 4.45
N ALA A 8 -25.52 5.56 3.28
CA ALA A 8 -25.13 4.97 2.00
C ALA A 8 -23.61 4.68 1.95
N CYS A 9 -22.77 5.65 2.36
CA CYS A 9 -21.32 5.45 2.40
C CYS A 9 -20.88 4.35 3.37
N CYS A 10 -21.51 4.24 4.55
CA CYS A 10 -21.17 3.20 5.53
C CYS A 10 -21.54 1.80 4.99
N ASN A 11 -22.68 1.69 4.30
CA ASN A 11 -23.08 0.46 3.64
C ASN A 11 -22.16 0.09 2.48
N ASP A 12 -21.77 1.06 1.65
CA ASP A 12 -20.81 0.84 0.56
C ASP A 12 -19.46 0.35 1.09
N LEU A 13 -18.99 0.92 2.20
CA LEU A 13 -17.75 0.50 2.85
C LEU A 13 -17.86 -0.91 3.43
N HIS A 14 -18.95 -1.21 4.15
CA HIS A 14 -19.24 -2.56 4.66
C HIS A 14 -19.21 -3.59 3.54
N LEU A 15 -19.91 -3.34 2.43
CA LEU A 15 -19.93 -4.25 1.27
C LEU A 15 -18.55 -4.39 0.64
N SER A 16 -17.77 -3.30 0.55
CA SER A 16 -16.42 -3.32 -0.01
C SER A 16 -15.42 -4.11 0.85
N LEU A 17 -15.69 -4.23 2.14
CA LEU A 17 -14.86 -4.94 3.12
C LEU A 17 -15.48 -6.29 3.54
N THR A 18 -16.45 -6.79 2.78
CA THR A 18 -17.05 -8.11 3.02
C THR A 18 -16.48 -9.12 2.02
N ASP A 19 -15.90 -10.20 2.54
CA ASP A 19 -15.41 -11.33 1.75
C ASP A 19 -16.00 -12.65 2.28
N GLU A 20 -16.54 -13.47 1.39
CA GLU A 20 -17.17 -14.77 1.70
C GLU A 20 -18.21 -14.77 2.85
N GLY A 21 -18.79 -13.61 3.17
CA GLY A 21 -19.80 -13.44 4.22
C GLY A 21 -19.25 -13.03 5.59
N ASP A 22 -17.94 -12.84 5.72
CA ASP A 22 -17.31 -12.16 6.85
C ASP A 22 -16.96 -10.72 6.47
N SER A 23 -17.13 -9.78 7.39
CA SER A 23 -16.95 -8.37 7.13
C SER A 23 -16.08 -7.73 8.21
N ASP A 24 -15.06 -6.99 7.80
CA ASP A 24 -14.15 -6.32 8.74
C ASP A 24 -14.84 -5.23 9.57
N ILE A 25 -15.96 -4.69 9.08
CA ILE A 25 -16.69 -3.56 9.66
C ILE A 25 -18.18 -3.78 9.49
N ASN A 26 -19.01 -3.51 10.51
CA ASN A 26 -20.46 -3.44 10.38
C ASN A 26 -20.90 -2.01 9.99
N GLY A 27 -21.58 -1.87 8.84
CA GLY A 27 -22.01 -0.56 8.33
C GLY A 27 -23.04 0.16 9.20
N ILE A 28 -23.93 -0.58 9.87
CA ILE A 28 -24.95 0.00 10.77
C ILE A 28 -24.27 0.52 12.04
N ASP A 29 -23.44 -0.32 12.66
CA ASP A 29 -22.71 0.05 13.88
C ASP A 29 -21.76 1.22 13.60
N LEU A 30 -21.08 1.22 12.44
CA LEU A 30 -20.23 2.33 12.01
C LEU A 30 -21.01 3.64 11.88
N LEU A 31 -22.23 3.60 11.33
CA LEU A 31 -23.07 4.80 11.21
C LEU A 31 -23.42 5.36 12.58
N GLU A 32 -23.86 4.51 13.51
CA GLU A 32 -24.20 4.91 14.88
C GLU A 32 -22.99 5.51 15.59
N GLU A 33 -21.84 4.82 15.53
CA GLU A 33 -20.58 5.28 16.10
C GLU A 33 -20.16 6.65 15.56
N LEU A 34 -20.25 6.87 14.25
CA LEU A 34 -19.86 8.13 13.60
C LEU A 34 -20.82 9.28 13.93
N VAL A 35 -22.12 9.01 14.03
CA VAL A 35 -23.12 10.00 14.44
C VAL A 35 -22.89 10.44 15.88
N ASP A 36 -22.63 9.48 16.77
CA ASP A 36 -22.29 9.76 18.16
C ASP A 36 -20.99 10.57 18.25
N LEU A 37 -19.93 10.10 17.61
CA LEU A 37 -18.61 10.75 17.63
C LEU A 37 -18.66 12.16 17.04
N ARG A 38 -19.48 12.40 16.01
CA ARG A 38 -19.74 13.75 15.46
C ARG A 38 -20.35 14.69 16.50
N SER A 39 -21.18 14.20 17.41
CA SER A 39 -21.77 15.03 18.47
C SER A 39 -20.74 15.43 19.53
N PHE A 40 -19.74 14.60 19.78
CA PHE A 40 -18.64 14.86 20.72
C PHE A 40 -17.54 15.74 20.12
N ILE A 41 -17.22 15.59 18.84
CA ILE A 41 -16.15 16.34 18.17
C ILE A 41 -16.68 17.67 17.62
N THR A 42 -16.54 18.72 18.42
CA THR A 42 -17.00 20.09 18.09
C THR A 42 -16.05 20.87 17.17
N ILE A 43 -14.80 20.44 17.04
CA ILE A 43 -13.75 21.08 16.22
C ILE A 43 -13.33 20.12 15.12
N LYS A 44 -13.21 20.61 13.88
CA LYS A 44 -12.69 19.82 12.76
C LYS A 44 -11.30 19.28 13.09
N LYS A 45 -11.18 17.96 13.17
CA LYS A 45 -9.92 17.22 13.34
C LYS A 45 -9.63 16.39 12.09
N THR A 46 -8.36 16.14 11.82
CA THR A 46 -7.91 15.20 10.81
C THR A 46 -8.19 13.75 11.25
N PRO A 47 -8.29 12.78 10.33
CA PRO A 47 -8.49 11.38 10.70
C PRO A 47 -7.44 10.83 11.67
N LEU A 48 -6.19 11.29 11.56
CA LEU A 48 -5.11 10.91 12.48
C LEU A 48 -5.35 11.45 13.89
N GLU A 49 -5.69 12.73 14.02
CA GLU A 49 -6.00 13.33 15.32
C GLU A 49 -7.25 12.71 15.98
N ILE A 50 -8.22 12.25 15.18
CA ILE A 50 -9.38 11.50 15.70
C ILE A 50 -8.95 10.13 16.23
N LEU A 51 -8.09 9.42 15.50
CA LEU A 51 -7.58 8.12 15.94
C LEU A 51 -6.75 8.26 17.23
N GLU A 52 -5.83 9.23 17.29
CA GLU A 52 -5.02 9.53 18.48
C GLU A 52 -5.91 9.88 19.68
N TYR A 53 -6.96 10.68 19.47
CA TYR A 53 -7.94 11.01 20.51
C TYR A 53 -8.65 9.75 21.02
N LEU A 54 -9.14 8.87 20.14
CA LEU A 54 -9.83 7.66 20.57
C LEU A 54 -8.92 6.71 21.36
N GLU A 55 -7.62 6.66 21.04
CA GLU A 55 -6.63 5.91 21.80
C GLU A 55 -6.31 6.56 23.16
N GLU A 56 -6.12 7.88 23.21
CA GLU A 56 -5.78 8.62 24.43
C GLU A 56 -6.87 8.49 25.52
N PHE A 57 -8.13 8.48 25.12
CA PHE A 57 -9.28 8.40 26.03
C PHE A 57 -9.80 6.96 26.25
N ASP A 58 -9.07 5.93 25.78
CA ASP A 58 -9.46 4.50 25.86
C ASP A 58 -10.86 4.20 25.29
N LEU A 59 -11.25 4.94 24.24
CA LEU A 59 -12.56 4.83 23.59
C LEU A 59 -12.57 3.76 22.48
N ILE A 60 -11.46 3.04 22.30
CA ILE A 60 -11.28 2.02 21.26
C ILE A 60 -12.37 0.95 21.33
N ARG A 61 -12.79 0.58 22.54
CA ARG A 61 -13.84 -0.44 22.76
C ARG A 61 -15.25 0.08 22.46
N LEU A 62 -15.44 1.40 22.51
CA LEU A 62 -16.73 2.03 22.27
C LEU A 62 -16.96 2.31 20.79
N TYR A 63 -15.88 2.52 20.02
CA TYR A 63 -15.93 2.83 18.59
C TYR A 63 -15.09 1.84 17.74
N PRO A 64 -15.29 0.52 17.87
CA PRO A 64 -14.47 -0.47 17.20
C PRO A 64 -14.50 -0.35 15.68
N ASN A 65 -15.68 -0.12 15.09
CA ASN A 65 -15.83 -0.02 13.62
C ASN A 65 -15.15 1.24 13.08
N THR A 66 -15.28 2.36 13.80
CA THR A 66 -14.65 3.63 13.46
C THR A 66 -13.13 3.53 13.50
N ILE A 67 -12.58 2.86 14.51
CA ILE A 67 -11.13 2.63 14.60
C ILE A 67 -10.62 1.84 13.40
N VAL A 68 -11.30 0.75 13.02
CA VAL A 68 -10.92 -0.06 11.85
C VAL A 68 -11.01 0.77 10.57
N ALA A 69 -12.10 1.52 10.37
CA ALA A 69 -12.27 2.41 9.22
C ALA A 69 -11.15 3.46 9.11
N LEU A 70 -10.81 4.12 10.23
CA LEU A 70 -9.74 5.12 10.27
C LEU A 70 -8.37 4.51 9.96
N ARG A 71 -8.08 3.32 10.48
CA ARG A 71 -6.82 2.60 10.18
C ARG A 71 -6.72 2.21 8.72
N ILE A 72 -7.78 1.70 8.11
CA ILE A 72 -7.82 1.40 6.67
C ILE A 72 -7.57 2.69 5.89
N LEU A 73 -8.29 3.77 6.19
CA LEU A 73 -8.14 5.06 5.52
C LEU A 73 -6.70 5.59 5.57
N LEU A 74 -6.05 5.54 6.73
CA LEU A 74 -4.69 6.06 6.93
C LEU A 74 -3.61 5.19 6.27
N THR A 75 -3.88 3.89 6.07
CA THR A 75 -2.92 2.95 5.47
C THR A 75 -3.06 2.83 3.96
N LEU A 76 -4.24 3.11 3.38
CA LEU A 76 -4.50 3.03 1.94
C LEU A 76 -3.48 3.80 1.08
N PRO A 77 -3.18 5.10 1.34
CA PRO A 77 -2.21 5.84 0.53
C PRO A 77 -0.80 5.22 0.57
N VAL A 78 -0.40 4.69 1.72
CA VAL A 78 0.92 4.06 1.92
C VAL A 78 1.01 2.77 1.11
N THR A 79 -0.04 1.94 1.15
CA THR A 79 -0.10 0.68 0.40
C THR A 79 -0.13 0.94 -1.10
N VAL A 80 -0.91 1.92 -1.58
CA VAL A 80 -0.96 2.30 -2.99
C VAL A 80 0.41 2.78 -3.48
N ALA A 81 1.05 3.70 -2.76
CA ALA A 81 2.38 4.20 -3.14
C ALA A 81 3.45 3.09 -3.14
N SER A 82 3.41 2.19 -2.16
CA SER A 82 4.32 1.03 -2.11
C SER A 82 4.08 0.06 -3.27
N GLY A 83 2.82 -0.20 -3.60
CA GLY A 83 2.39 -0.99 -4.74
C GLY A 83 2.90 -0.42 -6.06
N GLU A 84 2.60 0.86 -6.35
CA GLU A 84 3.07 1.54 -7.56
C GLU A 84 4.59 1.52 -7.69
N ARG A 85 5.31 1.78 -6.60
CA ARG A 85 6.78 1.72 -6.58
C ARG A 85 7.30 0.32 -6.89
N SER A 86 6.66 -0.71 -6.35
CA SER A 86 7.03 -2.11 -6.56
C SER A 86 6.74 -2.55 -7.99
N PHE A 87 5.58 -2.20 -8.54
CA PHE A 87 5.23 -2.45 -9.94
C PHE A 87 6.11 -1.70 -10.92
N SER A 88 6.51 -0.47 -10.62
CA SER A 88 7.48 0.29 -11.42
C SER A 88 8.84 -0.41 -11.48
N LYS A 89 9.32 -0.94 -10.34
CA LYS A 89 10.54 -1.77 -10.31
C LYS A 89 10.38 -3.07 -11.09
N LEU A 90 9.26 -3.78 -10.94
CA LEU A 90 8.97 -5.00 -11.71
C LEU A 90 8.95 -4.72 -13.21
N LYS A 91 8.35 -3.61 -13.63
CA LYS A 91 8.34 -3.17 -15.03
C LYS A 91 9.73 -2.91 -15.56
N LEU A 92 10.60 -2.28 -14.76
CA LEU A 92 12.00 -2.08 -15.14
C LEU A 92 12.73 -3.42 -15.33
N ILE A 93 12.53 -4.36 -14.40
CA ILE A 93 13.14 -5.69 -14.47
C ILE A 93 12.62 -6.49 -15.67
N SER A 94 11.30 -6.47 -15.92
CA SER A 94 10.70 -7.22 -17.02
C SER A 94 11.13 -6.69 -18.38
N GLN A 95 11.17 -5.37 -18.58
CA GLN A 95 11.58 -4.80 -19.87
C GLN A 95 13.08 -4.94 -20.10
N SER A 96 13.91 -4.49 -19.16
CA SER A 96 15.37 -4.46 -19.36
C SER A 96 16.01 -5.85 -19.41
N LYS A 97 15.55 -6.80 -18.58
CA LYS A 97 16.13 -8.16 -18.60
C LYS A 97 15.69 -8.94 -19.83
N VAL A 98 14.43 -8.82 -20.24
CA VAL A 98 13.92 -9.54 -21.42
C VAL A 98 14.55 -8.97 -22.70
N SER A 99 14.73 -7.65 -22.81
CA SER A 99 15.43 -7.06 -23.96
C SER A 99 16.89 -7.50 -24.03
N ASN A 100 17.60 -7.48 -22.90
CA ASN A 100 19.01 -7.88 -22.86
C ASN A 100 19.19 -9.38 -23.13
N LEU A 101 18.28 -10.21 -22.63
CA LEU A 101 18.29 -11.65 -22.90
C LEU A 101 17.97 -11.94 -24.37
N ALA A 102 17.02 -11.21 -24.98
CA ALA A 102 16.74 -11.33 -26.41
C ALA A 102 17.96 -11.00 -27.26
N ILE A 103 18.71 -9.93 -26.93
CA ILE A 103 19.96 -9.58 -27.60
C ILE A 103 20.99 -10.71 -27.44
N LEU A 104 21.17 -11.24 -26.23
CA LEU A 104 22.07 -12.38 -25.98
C LEU A 104 21.67 -13.65 -26.75
N SER A 105 20.38 -13.91 -26.92
CA SER A 105 19.91 -15.04 -27.72
C SER A 105 20.16 -14.85 -29.21
N ILE A 106 19.93 -13.64 -29.73
CA ILE A 106 20.22 -13.28 -31.14
C ILE A 106 21.72 -13.43 -31.41
N GLU A 107 22.56 -12.91 -30.51
CA GLU A 107 24.02 -12.92 -30.62
C GLU A 107 24.66 -14.14 -29.94
N SER A 108 23.90 -15.24 -29.78
CA SER A 108 24.33 -16.41 -28.99
C SER A 108 25.64 -17.02 -29.50
N GLU A 109 25.84 -17.09 -30.81
CA GLU A 109 27.07 -17.62 -31.40
C GLU A 109 28.30 -16.74 -31.10
N LEU A 110 28.11 -15.43 -30.94
CA LEU A 110 29.16 -14.50 -30.55
C LEU A 110 29.37 -14.54 -29.02
N ALA A 111 28.29 -14.71 -28.27
CA ALA A 111 28.32 -14.87 -26.82
C ALA A 111 29.11 -16.13 -26.41
N ASP A 112 28.95 -17.24 -27.12
CA ASP A 112 29.67 -18.50 -26.87
C ASP A 112 31.19 -18.39 -27.12
N LYS A 113 31.63 -17.38 -27.88
CA LYS A 113 33.05 -17.12 -28.18
C LYS A 113 33.70 -16.20 -27.14
N LEU A 114 32.94 -15.66 -26.17
CA LEU A 114 33.47 -14.79 -25.12
C LEU A 114 34.15 -15.59 -24.01
N ASP A 115 35.27 -15.08 -23.50
CA ASP A 115 35.88 -15.57 -22.27
C ASP A 115 35.15 -14.97 -21.06
N TYR A 116 34.21 -15.73 -20.50
CA TYR A 116 33.47 -15.31 -19.31
C TYR A 116 34.36 -15.08 -18.08
N SER A 117 35.50 -15.78 -17.95
CA SER A 117 36.39 -15.62 -16.80
C SER A 117 37.06 -14.25 -16.82
N ALA A 118 37.61 -13.86 -17.98
CA ALA A 118 38.21 -12.54 -18.16
C ALA A 118 37.17 -11.42 -18.00
N LEU A 119 35.96 -11.62 -18.53
CA LEU A 119 34.86 -10.66 -18.44
C LEU A 119 34.43 -10.45 -16.98
N ILE A 120 34.23 -11.52 -16.21
CA ILE A 120 33.85 -11.46 -14.79
C ILE A 120 34.91 -10.69 -13.98
N ASP A 121 36.19 -10.96 -14.21
CA ASP A 121 37.29 -10.26 -13.54
C ASP A 121 37.31 -8.76 -13.87
N GLU A 122 37.02 -8.40 -15.13
CA GLU A 122 36.92 -7.00 -15.55
C GLU A 122 35.73 -6.29 -14.88
N PHE A 123 34.54 -6.93 -14.88
CA PHE A 123 33.36 -6.41 -14.20
C PHE A 123 33.59 -6.25 -12.69
N ALA A 124 34.28 -7.20 -12.05
CA ALA A 124 34.62 -7.12 -10.63
C ALA A 124 35.51 -5.89 -10.35
N LYS A 125 36.56 -5.67 -11.16
CA LYS A 125 37.44 -4.50 -11.04
C LYS A 125 36.69 -3.18 -11.23
N LEU A 126 35.73 -3.12 -12.16
CA LEU A 126 34.90 -1.93 -12.38
C LEU A 126 33.92 -1.68 -11.24
N LYS A 127 33.36 -2.73 -10.63
CA LYS A 127 32.36 -2.63 -9.54
C LYS A 127 32.97 -2.15 -8.22
N VAL A 128 34.26 -2.45 -7.97
CA VAL A 128 35.01 -1.98 -6.79
C VAL A 128 35.10 -0.45 -6.74
N ARG A 129 35.05 0.24 -7.88
CA ARG A 129 35.11 1.73 -7.91
C ARG A 129 33.83 2.43 -7.48
N ARG A 130 32.72 1.71 -7.26
CA ARG A 130 31.45 2.30 -6.76
C ARG A 130 31.33 2.32 -5.24
N VAL A 131 32.22 1.64 -4.51
CA VAL A 131 32.27 1.66 -3.05
C VAL A 131 33.61 2.25 -2.65
N GLN A 132 33.72 3.58 -2.67
CA GLN A 132 34.66 4.27 -1.79
C GLN A 132 33.87 4.66 -0.55
N LEU A 133 34.15 3.97 0.56
CA LEU A 133 33.72 4.35 1.90
C LEU A 133 34.32 5.70 2.29
#